data_AF-A0A1R4HSK9-F1
#
_entry.id   AF-A0A1R4HSK9-F1
#
_cell.length_a   1.000
_cell.length_b   1.000
_cell.length_c   1.000
_cell.angle_alpha   90.00
_cell.angle_beta   90.00
_cell.angle_gamma   90.00
#
_symmetry.space_group_name_H-M   'P 1'
#
loop_
_entity.id
_entity.type
_entity.pdbx_description
1 polymer ?
#
loop_
_entity_poly.entity_id
_entity_poly.type
_entity_poly.pdbx_seq_one_letter_code
_entity_poly.pdbx_strand_id
1 'polypeptide(L)'
;MTHTLRIASDATLRPDALRTPYHALGDAAEMRVPEWAQHRSVYRTSGRTLYLVETDSLGEAHNDLERLDRSGWDVRVDRAPAGKLSRIALTRRDLAQAA
;
A
#
# COMPACT_ATOMS: atom_id res chain seq x y z
N MET A 1 30.05 -3.28 32.21
CA MET A 1 30.54 -3.70 30.88
C MET A 1 29.36 -3.71 29.93
N THR A 2 29.16 -2.63 29.18
CA THR A 2 27.99 -2.45 28.30
C THR A 2 28.46 -2.66 26.87
N HIS A 3 28.08 -3.79 26.27
CA HIS A 3 28.36 -4.08 24.87
C HIS A 3 27.37 -3.29 24.00
N THR A 4 27.81 -2.13 23.49
CA THR A 4 27.11 -1.42 22.42
C THR A 4 27.39 -2.15 21.11
N LEU A 5 26.43 -2.96 20.66
CA LEU A 5 26.49 -3.60 19.35
C LEU A 5 26.29 -2.51 18.29
N ARG A 6 27.34 -2.26 17.49
CA ARG A 6 27.27 -1.44 16.28
C ARG A 6 26.19 -2.03 15.37
N ILE A 7 25.17 -1.24 15.04
CA ILE A 7 24.26 -1.56 13.94
C ILE A 7 25.11 -1.49 12.67
N ALA A 8 25.51 -2.67 12.18
CA ALA A 8 26.20 -2.80 10.93
C ALA A 8 25.26 -2.35 9.81
N SER A 9 25.68 -1.30 9.12
CA SER A 9 25.18 -0.90 7.82
C SER A 9 25.46 -2.01 6.80
N ASP A 10 24.56 -2.97 6.68
CA ASP A 10 24.47 -3.84 5.50
C ASP A 10 23.00 -4.13 5.20
N ALA A 11 22.31 -3.09 4.74
CA ALA A 11 21.18 -3.29 3.88
C ALA A 11 21.72 -3.12 2.46
N THR A 12 22.17 -4.22 1.87
CA THR A 12 22.17 -4.38 0.43
C THR A 12 20.73 -4.15 -0.03
N LEU A 13 20.41 -2.89 -0.33
CA LEU A 13 19.11 -2.43 -0.79
C LEU A 13 18.82 -3.16 -2.11
N ARG A 14 18.01 -4.22 -2.03
CA ARG A 14 17.32 -4.72 -3.22
C ARG A 14 16.54 -3.53 -3.79
N PRO A 15 16.61 -3.25 -5.10
CA PRO A 15 15.86 -2.15 -5.71
C PRO A 15 14.33 -2.32 -5.58
N ASP A 16 13.86 -3.52 -5.21
CA ASP A 16 12.51 -3.83 -4.72
C ASP A 16 12.35 -3.59 -3.20
N ALA A 17 12.81 -2.45 -2.70
CA ALA A 17 12.41 -1.98 -1.39
C ALA A 17 10.88 -1.88 -1.38
N LEU A 18 10.20 -2.81 -0.70
CA LEU A 18 8.75 -2.98 -0.54
C LEU A 18 7.96 -1.68 -0.75
N ARG A 19 7.64 -1.36 -2.02
CA ARG A 19 6.94 -0.11 -2.35
C ARG A 19 5.53 -0.22 -1.82
N THR A 20 5.08 0.80 -1.08
CA THR A 20 3.68 0.92 -0.68
C THR A 20 2.83 1.36 -1.89
N PRO A 21 1.50 1.24 -1.85
CA PRO A 21 0.64 1.74 -2.94
C PRO A 21 0.90 3.23 -3.21
N TYR A 22 1.14 4.01 -2.17
CA TYR A 22 1.39 5.44 -2.24
C TYR A 22 2.68 5.80 -2.99
N HIS A 23 3.68 4.91 -3.03
CA HIS A 23 4.87 5.12 -3.88
C HIS A 23 4.55 4.97 -5.37
N ALA A 24 3.53 4.18 -5.73
CA ALA A 24 3.08 4.07 -7.11
C ALA A 24 2.22 5.28 -7.55
N LEU A 25 1.65 6.01 -6.59
CA LEU A 25 0.90 7.25 -6.82
C LEU A 25 1.78 8.51 -6.84
N GLY A 26 2.93 8.45 -6.18
CA GLY A 26 3.92 9.52 -6.20
C GLY A 26 4.89 9.42 -7.37
N ASP A 27 5.92 10.26 -7.34
CA ASP A 27 7.04 10.20 -8.27
C ASP A 27 8.18 9.37 -7.65
N ALA A 28 9.17 9.00 -8.45
CA ALA A 28 10.22 8.06 -8.03
C ALA A 28 10.94 8.43 -6.72
N ALA A 29 10.95 9.72 -6.35
CA ALA A 29 11.58 10.24 -5.14
C ALA A 29 10.60 10.54 -3.98
N GLU A 30 9.29 10.61 -4.24
CA GLU A 30 8.33 11.07 -3.22
C GLU A 30 7.03 10.26 -3.26
N MET A 31 6.63 9.74 -2.10
CA MET A 31 5.38 9.03 -1.91
C MET A 31 4.21 10.02 -1.85
N ARG A 32 3.10 9.73 -2.55
CA ARG A 32 1.88 10.54 -2.47
C ARG A 32 0.77 9.78 -1.73
N VAL A 33 0.32 10.32 -0.60
CA VAL A 33 -0.85 9.81 0.15
C VAL A 33 -2.04 10.73 -0.15
N PRO A 34 -3.04 10.27 -0.92
CA PRO A 34 -4.20 11.10 -1.26
C PRO A 34 -5.13 11.33 -0.06
N GLU A 35 -5.93 12.40 -0.11
CA GLU A 35 -6.90 12.74 0.94
C GLU A 35 -8.02 11.70 1.08
N TRP A 36 -8.46 11.11 -0.05
CA TRP A 36 -9.47 10.04 -0.04
C TRP A 36 -9.03 8.81 0.77
N ALA A 37 -7.73 8.64 1.02
CA ALA A 37 -7.18 7.48 1.71
C ALA A 37 -7.26 7.62 3.24
N GLN A 38 -8.47 7.53 3.77
CA GLN A 38 -8.78 7.65 5.20
C GLN A 38 -8.59 6.30 5.93
N HIS A 39 -8.50 6.36 7.26
CA HIS A 39 -8.41 5.19 8.17
C HIS A 39 -7.51 4.04 7.65
N ARG A 40 -6.25 4.37 7.35
CA ARG A 40 -5.29 3.46 6.73
C ARG A 40 -4.78 2.43 7.74
N SER A 41 -4.87 1.16 7.38
CA SER A 41 -4.35 0.03 8.15
C SER A 41 -3.49 -0.87 7.28
N VAL A 42 -2.47 -1.49 7.87
CA VAL A 42 -1.57 -2.42 7.17
C VAL A 42 -1.53 -3.73 7.92
N TYR A 43 -1.84 -4.81 7.22
CA TYR A 43 -1.79 -6.18 7.74
C TYR A 43 -0.70 -6.97 7.01
N ARG A 44 0.14 -7.67 7.76
CA ARG A 44 1.20 -8.53 7.21
C ARG A 44 0.99 -9.95 7.68
N THR A 45 0.93 -10.89 6.76
CA THR A 45 0.77 -12.32 7.07
C THR A 45 1.40 -13.17 5.97
N SER A 46 2.14 -14.22 6.33
CA SER A 46 2.70 -15.23 5.42
C SER A 46 3.32 -14.66 4.14
N GLY A 47 4.20 -13.66 4.26
CA GLY A 47 4.90 -13.05 3.11
C GLY A 47 4.05 -12.09 2.27
N ARG A 48 2.79 -11.83 2.65
CA ARG A 48 1.88 -10.90 1.97
C ARG A 48 1.60 -9.68 2.84
N THR A 49 1.42 -8.54 2.17
CA THR A 49 0.99 -7.28 2.81
C THR A 49 -0.34 -6.85 2.21
N LEU A 50 -1.32 -6.60 3.07
CA LEU A 50 -2.62 -6.00 2.74
C LEU A 50 -2.67 -4.59 3.30
N TYR A 51 -2.89 -3.62 2.41
CA TYR A 51 -3.22 -2.25 2.80
C TYR A 51 -4.74 -2.12 2.73
N LEU A 52 -5.36 -1.76 3.85
CA LEU A 52 -6.78 -1.46 3.95
C LEU A 52 -6.94 0.04 4.14
N VAL A 53 -7.82 0.63 3.33
CA VAL A 53 -8.12 2.06 3.34
C VAL A 53 -9.63 2.22 3.36
N GLU A 54 -10.13 3.14 4.15
CA GLU A 54 -11.54 3.52 4.12
C GLU A 54 -11.68 4.88 3.42
N THR A 55 -12.80 5.10 2.74
CA THR A 55 -13.06 6.36 2.03
C THR A 55 -14.55 6.67 1.99
N ASP A 56 -14.89 7.94 2.12
CA ASP A 56 -16.24 8.48 1.89
C ASP A 56 -16.48 8.85 0.42
N SER A 57 -15.42 8.99 -0.40
CA SER A 57 -15.48 9.46 -1.78
C SER A 57 -14.73 8.52 -2.74
N LEU A 58 -15.44 7.51 -3.26
CA LEU A 58 -14.89 6.62 -4.30
C LEU A 58 -14.67 7.34 -5.64
N GLY A 59 -15.40 8.43 -5.89
CA GLY A 59 -15.23 9.23 -7.11
C GLY A 59 -13.84 9.86 -7.18
N GLU A 60 -13.37 10.44 -6.07
CA GLU A 60 -12.03 11.03 -5.97
C GLU A 60 -10.91 10.00 -6.05
N ALA A 61 -11.17 8.79 -5.54
CA ALA A 61 -10.20 7.70 -5.59
C ALA A 61 -10.03 7.09 -6.99
N HIS A 62 -11.01 7.24 -7.89
CA HIS A 62 -11.12 6.44 -9.11
C HIS A 62 -9.84 6.41 -9.97
N ASN A 63 -9.32 7.57 -10.35
CA ASN A 63 -8.12 7.67 -11.19
C ASN A 63 -6.87 7.08 -10.52
N ASP A 64 -6.77 7.22 -9.20
CA ASP A 64 -5.67 6.68 -8.42
C ASP A 64 -5.75 5.15 -8.34
N LEU A 65 -6.94 4.61 -8.14
CA LEU A 65 -7.17 3.16 -8.14
C LEU A 65 -6.82 2.53 -9.48
N GLU A 66 -7.15 3.18 -10.60
CA GLU A 66 -6.74 2.72 -11.93
C GLU A 66 -5.22 2.77 -12.14
N ARG A 67 -4.55 3.79 -11.59
CA ARG A 67 -3.07 3.88 -11.62
C ARG A 67 -2.43 2.79 -10.75
N LEU A 68 -3.00 2.50 -9.59
CA LEU A 68 -2.55 1.41 -8.72
C LEU A 68 -2.70 0.05 -9.43
N ASP A 69 -3.86 -0.19 -10.04
CA ASP A 69 -4.09 -1.41 -10.80
C ASP A 69 -3.01 -1.60 -11.89
N ARG A 70 -2.82 -0.58 -12.74
CA ARG A 70 -1.79 -0.62 -13.81
C ARG A 70 -0.35 -0.76 -13.32
N SER A 71 -0.06 -0.38 -12.08
CA SER A 71 1.28 -0.52 -11.48
C SER A 71 1.49 -1.85 -10.75
N GLY A 72 0.59 -2.81 -10.93
CA GLY A 72 0.73 -4.18 -10.42
C GLY A 72 0.14 -4.40 -9.03
N TRP A 73 -0.69 -3.48 -8.54
CA TRP A 73 -1.54 -3.74 -7.38
C TRP A 73 -2.79 -4.50 -7.79
N ASP A 74 -3.26 -5.38 -6.91
CA ASP A 74 -4.62 -5.92 -6.92
C ASP A 74 -5.48 -4.98 -6.07
N VAL A 75 -6.49 -4.39 -6.70
CA VAL A 75 -7.38 -3.39 -6.10
C VAL A 75 -8.76 -4.01 -5.93
N ARG A 76 -9.20 -4.17 -4.68
CA ARG A 76 -10.56 -4.63 -4.36
C ARG A 76 -11.31 -3.55 -3.62
N VAL A 77 -12.48 -3.18 -4.15
CA VAL A 77 -13.36 -2.15 -3.58
C VAL A 77 -14.63 -2.79 -3.05
N ASP A 78 -14.88 -2.59 -1.77
CA ASP A 78 -16.14 -2.95 -1.10
C ASP A 78 -16.94 -1.65 -0.84
N ARG A 79 -18.01 -1.47 -1.61
CA ARG A 79 -18.81 -0.23 -1.57
C ARG A 79 -19.78 -0.30 -0.41
N ALA A 80 -19.69 0.67 0.48
CA ALA A 80 -20.62 0.75 1.61
C ALA A 80 -21.94 1.44 1.21
N PRO A 81 -23.05 1.13 1.91
CA PRO A 81 -24.29 1.90 1.82
C PRO A 81 -24.09 3.38 2.18
N ALA A 82 -25.03 4.23 1.76
CA ALA A 82 -25.00 5.66 2.07
C ALA A 82 -24.82 5.93 3.57
N GLY A 83 -23.92 6.87 3.91
CA GLY A 83 -23.58 7.24 5.28
C GLY A 83 -22.53 6.36 5.96
N LYS A 84 -21.91 5.43 5.24
CA LYS A 84 -20.77 4.62 5.71
C LYS A 84 -19.57 4.76 4.77
N LEU A 85 -18.38 4.47 5.29
CA LEU A 85 -17.15 4.48 4.49
C LEU A 85 -17.03 3.21 3.66
N SER A 86 -16.71 3.36 2.39
CA SER A 86 -16.32 2.26 1.50
C SER A 86 -14.91 1.80 1.85
N ARG A 87 -14.61 0.52 1.60
CA ARG A 87 -13.29 -0.07 1.88
C ARG A 87 -12.56 -0.41 0.60
N ILE A 88 -11.26 -0.17 0.62
CA ILE A 88 -10.35 -0.45 -0.48
C ILE A 88 -9.22 -1.32 0.07
N ALA A 89 -9.12 -2.53 -0.45
CA ALA A 89 -8.05 -3.47 -0.15
C ALA A 89 -7.04 -3.46 -1.30
N LEU A 90 -5.76 -3.26 -0.98
CA LEU A 90 -4.65 -3.20 -1.92
C LEU A 90 -3.62 -4.25 -1.56
N THR A 91 -3.29 -5.14 -2.49
CA THR A 91 -2.22 -6.13 -2.35
C THR A 91 -1.33 -6.14 -3.59
N ARG A 92 -0.09 -6.64 -3.47
CA ARG A 92 0.82 -6.76 -4.61
C ARG A 92 0.50 -8.03 -5.42
N ARG A 93 0.33 -7.92 -6.75
CA ARG A 93 0.01 -9.07 -7.63
C ARG A 93 1.18 -10.04 -7.82
N ASP A 94 2.40 -9.53 -7.89
CA ASP A 94 3.62 -10.33 -8.05
C ASP A 94 3.85 -11.30 -6.86
N LEU A 95 3.51 -10.88 -5.64
CA LEU A 95 3.54 -11.74 -4.44
C LEU A 95 2.34 -12.70 -4.35
N ALA A 96 1.27 -12.47 -5.11
CA ALA A 96 0.08 -13.31 -5.08
C ALA A 96 0.22 -14.58 -5.94
N GLN A 97 1.03 -14.54 -7.01
CA GLN A 97 1.23 -15.66 -7.95
C GLN A 97 2.36 -16.62 -7.59
N ALA A 98 3.19 -16.32 -6.59
CA ALA A 98 4.30 -17.16 -6.17
C ALA A 98 3.92 -18.28 -5.17
N ALA A 99 2.65 -18.70 -5.13
CA ALA A 99 2.12 -19.70 -4.19
C ALA A 99 1.38 -20.83 -4.91
#